data_AF-A0A0G0Z3S3-F1
#
_entry.id   AF-A0A0G0Z3S3-F1
#
_cell.length_a   1.000
_cell.length_b   1.000
_cell.length_c   1.000
_cell.angle_alpha   90.00
_cell.angle_beta   90.00
_cell.angle_gamma   90.00
#
_symmetry.space_group_name_H-M   'P 1'
#
loop_
_entity.id
_entity.type
_entity.pdbx_description
1 polymer ?
#
loop_
_entity_poly.entity_id
_entity_poly.type
_entity_poly.pdbx_seq_one_letter_code
_entity_poly.pdbx_strand_id
1 'polypeptide(L)'
;MRNKEAETNKEMGSEKLVYLLPPVRNVTEEQALTIAEYAKSLDVPEIRLFNPVRDAPQQDATGYNIVMAELGFLHEAAKSGGRVDILWNAGDIPSEGSRVDIGIALALGLNLNLIHIFNKENPTGPQICFKMINGMYAENLEQVKRAIQNSDQVLIDWDVEMKTEEQEWQRIFLGIALGEMTKNPSLKIKLGNVVGIDPPEKKSYIKVVKEIESR
;
A
#
# COMPACT_ATOMS: atom_id res chain seq x y z
N MET A 1 -36.68 -42.93 -21.03
CA MET A 1 -35.29 -42.42 -21.06
C MET A 1 -35.22 -41.23 -20.12
N ARG A 2 -34.52 -41.37 -18.99
CA ARG A 2 -34.32 -40.28 -18.02
C ARG A 2 -32.99 -39.62 -18.38
N ASN A 3 -33.01 -38.46 -19.00
CA ASN A 3 -31.81 -37.65 -19.13
C ASN A 3 -31.60 -36.90 -17.82
N LYS A 4 -30.48 -37.22 -17.16
CA LYS A 4 -29.91 -36.46 -16.06
C LYS A 4 -29.29 -35.19 -16.66
N GLU A 5 -30.00 -34.08 -16.59
CA GLU A 5 -29.36 -32.76 -16.63
C GLU A 5 -28.75 -32.53 -15.25
N ALA A 6 -27.50 -32.99 -15.09
CA ALA A 6 -26.64 -32.48 -14.05
C ALA A 6 -26.16 -31.11 -14.52
N GLU A 7 -26.95 -30.08 -14.23
CA GLU A 7 -26.48 -28.70 -14.27
C GLU A 7 -25.38 -28.55 -13.21
N THR A 8 -24.15 -28.67 -13.67
CA THR A 8 -22.97 -28.15 -13.01
C THR A 8 -23.16 -26.66 -12.81
N ASN A 9 -23.73 -26.27 -11.66
CA ASN A 9 -23.41 -25.01 -11.01
C ASN A 9 -21.92 -25.04 -10.68
N LYS A 10 -21.10 -24.74 -11.69
CA LYS A 10 -19.72 -24.36 -11.49
C LYS A 10 -19.83 -23.02 -10.75
N GLU A 11 -19.65 -23.04 -9.43
CA GLU A 11 -19.43 -21.84 -8.64
C GLU A 11 -18.44 -20.99 -9.44
N MET A 12 -18.92 -19.89 -10.02
CA MET A 12 -18.02 -18.89 -10.59
C MET A 12 -17.20 -18.42 -9.40
N GLY A 13 -15.99 -18.97 -9.24
CA GLY A 13 -15.09 -18.57 -8.19
C GLY A 13 -15.01 -17.05 -8.22
N SER A 14 -15.34 -16.42 -7.09
CA SER A 14 -15.30 -14.97 -6.96
C SER A 14 -13.96 -14.45 -7.51
N GLU A 15 -14.01 -13.46 -8.39
CA GLU A 15 -12.82 -12.77 -8.92
C GLU A 15 -11.86 -12.43 -7.78
N LYS A 16 -10.59 -12.81 -7.91
CA LYS A 16 -9.57 -12.58 -6.89
C LYS A 16 -8.91 -11.22 -7.13
N LEU A 17 -9.04 -10.32 -6.16
CA LEU A 17 -8.41 -9.01 -6.23
C LEU A 17 -6.96 -9.11 -5.74
N VAL A 18 -6.03 -8.64 -6.57
CA VAL A 18 -4.60 -8.60 -6.26
C VAL A 18 -4.09 -7.17 -6.43
N TYR A 19 -3.57 -6.58 -5.36
CA TYR A 19 -2.80 -5.34 -5.44
C TYR A 19 -1.33 -5.67 -5.64
N LEU A 20 -0.74 -5.19 -6.72
CA LEU A 20 0.69 -5.33 -6.96
C LEU A 20 1.41 -4.15 -6.33
N LEU A 21 2.41 -4.45 -5.49
CA LEU A 21 3.27 -3.45 -4.87
C LEU A 21 4.71 -3.63 -5.37
N PRO A 22 5.09 -3.01 -6.51
CA PRO A 22 6.45 -3.01 -7.02
C PRO A 22 7.18 -1.70 -6.67
N PRO A 23 8.52 -1.64 -6.77
CA PRO A 23 9.20 -0.36 -6.91
C PRO A 23 8.77 0.29 -8.24
N VAL A 24 8.52 1.61 -8.20
CA VAL A 24 8.04 2.36 -9.38
C VAL A 24 9.10 3.30 -9.93
N ARG A 25 9.87 3.95 -9.05
CA ARG A 25 10.88 4.96 -9.42
C ARG A 25 12.27 4.33 -9.37
N ASN A 26 13.13 4.76 -10.28
CA ASN A 26 14.54 4.34 -10.35
C ASN A 26 14.74 2.83 -10.45
N VAL A 27 13.84 2.13 -11.14
CA VAL A 27 13.97 0.69 -11.38
C VAL A 27 14.98 0.43 -12.49
N THR A 28 15.83 -0.58 -12.32
CA THR A 28 16.72 -1.04 -13.39
C THR A 28 15.92 -1.78 -14.47
N GLU A 29 16.49 -1.98 -15.65
CA GLU A 29 15.84 -2.77 -16.72
C GLU A 29 15.51 -4.20 -16.27
N GLU A 30 16.42 -4.84 -15.52
CA GLU A 30 16.21 -6.18 -14.97
C GLU A 30 15.04 -6.22 -13.95
N GLN A 31 14.97 -5.22 -13.07
CA GLN A 31 13.86 -5.08 -12.11
C GLN A 31 12.54 -4.87 -12.86
N ALA A 32 12.53 -3.97 -13.85
CA ALA A 32 11.35 -3.69 -14.66
C ALA A 32 10.86 -4.94 -15.42
N LEU A 33 11.77 -5.73 -16.00
CA LEU A 33 11.45 -7.01 -16.63
C LEU A 33 10.82 -7.98 -15.65
N THR A 34 11.44 -8.17 -14.48
CA THR A 34 10.91 -9.06 -13.42
C THR A 34 9.50 -8.65 -12.98
N ILE A 35 9.28 -7.35 -12.77
CA ILE A 35 7.96 -6.81 -12.40
C ILE A 35 6.94 -7.06 -13.51
N ALA A 36 7.31 -6.82 -14.77
CA ALA A 36 6.43 -7.00 -15.91
C ALA A 36 6.06 -8.47 -16.14
N GLU A 37 7.03 -9.38 -16.01
CA GLU A 37 6.80 -10.83 -16.10
C GLU A 37 5.85 -11.32 -15.01
N TYR A 38 6.03 -10.85 -13.77
CA TYR A 38 5.13 -11.20 -12.68
C TYR A 38 3.71 -10.62 -12.90
N ALA A 39 3.59 -9.35 -13.28
CA ALA A 39 2.30 -8.73 -13.57
C ALA A 39 1.56 -9.46 -14.71
N LYS A 40 2.29 -9.89 -15.76
CA LYS A 40 1.74 -10.69 -16.86
C LYS A 40 1.29 -12.08 -16.41
N SER A 41 1.98 -12.69 -15.44
CA SER A 41 1.56 -13.99 -14.89
C SER A 41 0.22 -13.93 -14.15
N LEU A 42 -0.19 -12.73 -13.71
CA LEU A 42 -1.47 -12.46 -13.05
C LEU A 42 -2.56 -12.02 -14.03
N ASP A 43 -2.26 -11.87 -15.32
CA ASP A 43 -3.22 -11.49 -16.37
C ASP A 43 -4.05 -12.72 -16.81
N VAL A 44 -4.88 -13.21 -15.88
CA VAL A 44 -5.77 -14.36 -16.07
C VAL A 44 -7.21 -13.98 -15.69
N PRO A 45 -8.24 -14.59 -16.31
CA PRO A 45 -9.65 -14.18 -16.14
C PRO A 45 -10.17 -14.17 -14.70
N GLU A 46 -9.55 -14.95 -13.81
CA GLU A 46 -9.94 -15.07 -12.40
C GLU A 46 -9.30 -14.02 -11.49
N ILE A 47 -8.39 -13.18 -12.00
CA ILE A 47 -7.66 -12.19 -11.22
C ILE A 47 -7.94 -10.79 -11.76
N ARG A 48 -8.37 -9.90 -10.86
CA ARG A 48 -8.36 -8.46 -11.09
C ARG A 48 -7.13 -7.86 -10.44
N LEU A 49 -6.16 -7.52 -11.28
CA LEU A 49 -4.91 -6.90 -10.88
C LEU A 49 -5.03 -5.38 -10.83
N PHE A 50 -4.65 -4.77 -9.70
CA PHE A 50 -4.33 -3.35 -9.63
C PHE A 50 -2.81 -3.17 -9.63
N ASN A 51 -2.31 -2.50 -10.67
CA ASN A 51 -0.92 -2.08 -10.78
C ASN A 51 -0.88 -0.54 -10.72
N PRO A 52 -0.37 0.06 -9.64
CA PRO A 52 -0.35 1.51 -9.47
C PRO A 52 0.25 2.28 -10.65
N VAL A 53 1.25 1.73 -11.33
CA VAL A 53 1.90 2.37 -12.49
C VAL A 53 0.93 2.57 -13.65
N ARG A 54 -0.01 1.63 -13.83
CA ARG A 54 -0.98 1.61 -14.92
C ARG A 54 -2.33 2.18 -14.52
N ASP A 55 -2.79 1.82 -13.33
CA ASP A 55 -4.20 1.95 -12.93
C ASP A 55 -4.48 3.19 -12.08
N ALA A 56 -3.46 3.78 -11.44
CA ALA A 56 -3.60 5.01 -10.69
C ALA A 56 -3.39 6.26 -11.58
N PRO A 57 -4.00 7.42 -11.24
CA PRO A 57 -3.88 8.64 -12.03
C PRO A 57 -2.49 9.27 -11.89
N GLN A 58 -1.52 8.76 -12.64
CA GLN A 58 -0.11 9.18 -12.56
C GLN A 58 0.16 10.64 -12.96
N GLN A 59 -0.81 11.36 -13.50
CA GLN A 59 -0.70 12.79 -13.80
C GLN A 59 -1.14 13.69 -12.63
N ASP A 60 -1.61 13.11 -11.52
CA ASP A 60 -2.05 13.86 -10.35
C ASP A 60 -0.90 14.64 -9.71
N ALA A 61 -1.03 15.97 -9.62
CA ALA A 61 0.04 16.87 -9.22
C ALA A 61 0.39 16.78 -7.72
N THR A 62 -0.58 16.41 -6.88
CA THR A 62 -0.38 16.28 -5.43
C THR A 62 0.01 14.85 -5.04
N GLY A 63 -0.54 13.86 -5.73
CA GLY A 63 -0.48 12.44 -5.36
C GLY A 63 -1.72 11.99 -4.57
N TYR A 64 -2.63 12.89 -4.22
CA TYR A 64 -3.85 12.58 -3.49
C TYR A 64 -4.73 11.56 -4.22
N ASN A 65 -4.98 11.78 -5.52
CA ASN A 65 -5.86 10.90 -6.29
C ASN A 65 -5.24 9.52 -6.52
N ILE A 66 -3.91 9.43 -6.49
CA ILE A 66 -3.19 8.15 -6.52
C ILE A 66 -3.48 7.38 -5.23
N VAL A 67 -3.22 8.01 -4.08
CA VAL A 67 -3.42 7.38 -2.76
C VAL A 67 -4.89 7.00 -2.54
N MET A 68 -5.85 7.81 -2.98
CA MET A 68 -7.27 7.48 -2.86
C MET A 68 -7.69 6.32 -3.78
N ALA A 69 -7.12 6.22 -4.98
CA ALA A 69 -7.37 5.09 -5.88
C ALA A 69 -6.83 3.77 -5.29
N GLU A 70 -5.60 3.81 -4.76
CA GLU A 70 -4.95 2.69 -4.08
C GLU A 70 -5.74 2.27 -2.83
N LEU A 71 -6.13 3.23 -1.98
CA LEU A 71 -6.95 3.00 -0.78
C LEU A 71 -8.30 2.36 -1.14
N GLY A 72 -8.97 2.86 -2.19
CA GLY A 72 -10.23 2.32 -2.68
C GLY A 72 -10.11 0.86 -3.10
N PHE A 73 -9.09 0.53 -3.91
CA PHE A 73 -8.85 -0.84 -4.34
C PHE A 73 -8.48 -1.76 -3.17
N LEU A 74 -7.57 -1.35 -2.29
CA LEU A 74 -7.17 -2.14 -1.12
C LEU A 74 -8.35 -2.42 -0.18
N HIS A 75 -9.25 -1.45 0.00
CA HIS A 75 -10.47 -1.64 0.77
C HIS A 75 -11.45 -2.62 0.11
N GLU A 76 -11.62 -2.57 -1.22
CA GLU A 76 -12.41 -3.55 -1.99
C GLU A 76 -11.79 -4.95 -1.88
N ALA A 77 -10.47 -5.05 -2.02
CA ALA A 77 -9.72 -6.30 -1.86
C ALA A 77 -9.92 -6.89 -0.47
N ALA A 78 -9.84 -6.09 0.59
CA ALA A 78 -10.02 -6.57 1.96
C ALA A 78 -11.40 -7.18 2.19
N LYS A 79 -12.45 -6.57 1.62
CA LYS A 79 -13.83 -7.10 1.70
C LYS A 79 -14.04 -8.39 0.91
N SER A 80 -13.27 -8.58 -0.15
CA SER A 80 -13.44 -9.68 -1.11
C SER A 80 -12.45 -10.83 -0.90
N GLY A 81 -11.67 -10.82 0.20
CA GLY A 81 -10.64 -11.84 0.45
C GLY A 81 -9.43 -11.75 -0.50
N GLY A 82 -9.15 -10.54 -1.00
CA GLY A 82 -8.00 -10.23 -1.83
C GLY A 82 -6.68 -10.22 -1.06
N ARG A 83 -5.61 -9.83 -1.76
CA ARG A 83 -4.24 -9.85 -1.22
C ARG A 83 -3.35 -8.77 -1.84
N VAL A 84 -2.19 -8.58 -1.23
CA VAL A 84 -1.12 -7.73 -1.72
C VAL A 84 0.06 -8.61 -2.12
N ASP A 85 0.44 -8.57 -3.39
CA ASP A 85 1.65 -9.25 -3.89
C ASP A 85 2.79 -8.21 -4.00
N ILE A 86 3.89 -8.47 -3.29
CA ILE A 86 4.95 -7.50 -3.02
C ILE A 86 6.24 -7.91 -3.72
N LEU A 87 6.79 -7.01 -4.54
CA LEU A 87 8.17 -7.07 -5.00
C LEU A 87 8.93 -5.98 -4.26
N TRP A 88 9.66 -6.38 -3.21
CA TRP A 88 10.29 -5.43 -2.30
C TRP A 88 11.65 -4.98 -2.82
N ASN A 89 11.92 -3.67 -2.83
CA ASN A 89 13.27 -3.17 -3.02
C ASN A 89 13.92 -2.93 -1.66
N ALA A 90 14.89 -3.78 -1.29
CA ALA A 90 15.63 -3.64 -0.04
C ALA A 90 16.69 -2.54 -0.09
N GLY A 91 17.12 -2.12 -1.29
CA GLY A 91 18.23 -1.20 -1.52
C GLY A 91 17.85 0.10 -2.23
N ASP A 92 18.87 0.89 -2.58
CA ASP A 92 18.76 2.19 -3.25
C ASP A 92 17.96 3.26 -2.48
N ILE A 93 17.21 4.10 -3.18
CA ILE A 93 16.34 5.11 -2.57
C ILE A 93 15.07 4.39 -2.12
N PRO A 94 14.78 4.31 -0.81
CA PRO A 94 13.65 3.53 -0.39
C PRO A 94 12.34 4.22 -0.83
N SER A 95 11.37 3.42 -1.27
CA SER A 95 10.07 3.93 -1.74
C SER A 95 9.21 4.35 -0.56
N GLU A 96 8.87 5.64 -0.47
CA GLU A 96 7.93 6.15 0.53
C GLU A 96 6.52 5.58 0.32
N GLY A 97 6.05 5.52 -0.93
CA GLY A 97 4.69 5.08 -1.20
C GLY A 97 4.45 3.62 -0.90
N SER A 98 5.42 2.77 -1.19
CA SER A 98 5.39 1.36 -0.79
C SER A 98 5.19 1.17 0.72
N ARG A 99 5.73 2.08 1.56
CA ARG A 99 5.58 2.01 3.02
C ARG A 99 4.19 2.48 3.48
N VAL A 100 3.63 3.48 2.80
CA VAL A 100 2.25 3.92 3.01
C VAL A 100 1.28 2.79 2.62
N ASP A 101 1.46 2.19 1.45
CA ASP A 101 0.62 1.09 0.95
C ASP A 101 0.64 -0.13 1.88
N ILE A 102 1.82 -0.49 2.41
CA ILE A 102 1.95 -1.56 3.40
C ILE A 102 1.18 -1.19 4.67
N GLY A 103 1.29 0.06 5.15
CA GLY A 103 0.50 0.53 6.29
C GLY A 103 -1.01 0.39 6.07
N ILE A 104 -1.50 0.77 4.89
CA ILE A 104 -2.92 0.63 4.51
C ILE A 104 -3.32 -0.85 4.53
N ALA A 105 -2.54 -1.71 3.87
CA ALA A 105 -2.83 -3.13 3.76
C ALA A 105 -2.84 -3.84 5.13
N LEU A 106 -1.91 -3.48 6.01
CA LEU A 106 -1.84 -3.96 7.39
C LEU A 106 -3.06 -3.53 8.22
N ALA A 107 -3.48 -2.26 8.12
CA ALA A 107 -4.67 -1.77 8.79
C ALA A 107 -5.92 -2.54 8.32
N LEU A 108 -6.04 -2.77 7.02
CA LEU A 108 -7.16 -3.49 6.41
C LEU A 108 -7.12 -5.02 6.62
N GLY A 109 -6.04 -5.56 7.20
CA GLY A 109 -5.89 -6.99 7.46
C GLY A 109 -5.72 -7.83 6.18
N LEU A 110 -5.14 -7.25 5.14
CA LEU A 110 -4.83 -7.96 3.90
C LEU A 110 -3.66 -8.92 4.09
N ASN A 111 -3.72 -10.05 3.38
CA ASN A 111 -2.59 -10.96 3.27
C ASN A 111 -1.47 -10.31 2.45
N LEU A 112 -0.28 -10.22 3.04
CA LEU A 112 0.92 -9.70 2.40
C LEU A 112 1.78 -10.86 1.89
N ASN A 113 1.92 -10.97 0.58
CA ASN A 113 2.70 -12.01 -0.07
C ASN A 113 3.99 -11.43 -0.62
N LEU A 114 5.12 -11.80 -0.02
CA LEU A 114 6.42 -11.42 -0.55
C LEU A 114 6.80 -12.32 -1.74
N ILE A 115 6.80 -11.76 -2.94
CA ILE A 115 7.06 -12.46 -4.19
C ILE A 115 8.55 -12.43 -4.54
N HIS A 116 9.17 -11.26 -4.39
CA HIS A 116 10.56 -11.04 -4.76
C HIS A 116 11.22 -9.96 -3.89
N ILE A 117 12.55 -10.02 -3.76
CA ILE A 117 13.36 -9.02 -3.06
C ILE A 117 14.51 -8.58 -3.97
N PHE A 118 14.48 -7.32 -4.39
CA PHE A 118 15.59 -6.69 -5.09
C PHE A 118 16.63 -6.13 -4.10
N ASN A 119 17.90 -6.07 -4.53
CA ASN A 119 18.99 -5.46 -3.77
C ASN A 119 19.19 -6.02 -2.36
N LYS A 120 18.83 -7.29 -2.13
CA LYS A 120 18.88 -7.95 -0.83
C LYS A 120 20.26 -7.94 -0.18
N GLU A 121 21.31 -8.04 -0.99
CA GLU A 121 22.70 -8.11 -0.51
C GLU A 121 23.23 -6.75 -0.02
N ASN A 122 22.62 -5.64 -0.45
CA ASN A 122 23.02 -4.28 -0.09
C ASN A 122 21.79 -3.46 0.31
N PRO A 123 21.12 -3.80 1.43
CA PRO A 123 19.94 -3.08 1.86
C PRO A 123 20.32 -1.65 2.26
N THR A 124 19.46 -0.70 1.94
CA THR A 124 19.64 0.71 2.28
C THR A 124 18.49 1.20 3.14
N GLY A 125 18.85 2.06 4.10
CA GLY A 125 17.90 2.66 5.02
C GLY A 125 17.16 1.63 5.90
N PRO A 126 16.13 2.11 6.61
CA PRO A 126 15.27 1.31 7.47
C PRO A 126 14.48 0.24 6.69
N GLN A 127 14.28 -0.92 7.33
CA GLN A 127 13.62 -2.10 6.76
C GLN A 127 12.45 -2.60 7.64
N ILE A 128 11.76 -1.69 8.34
CA ILE A 128 10.63 -2.02 9.21
C ILE A 128 9.49 -2.66 8.41
N CYS A 129 9.14 -2.10 7.25
CA CYS A 129 8.12 -2.70 6.38
C CYS A 129 8.47 -4.14 6.00
N PHE A 130 9.72 -4.41 5.66
CA PHE A 130 10.18 -5.76 5.37
C PHE A 130 10.04 -6.69 6.58
N LYS A 131 10.41 -6.23 7.78
CA LYS A 131 10.21 -6.98 9.02
C LYS A 131 8.71 -7.26 9.27
N MET A 132 7.82 -6.30 9.01
CA MET A 132 6.37 -6.44 9.14
C MET A 132 5.76 -7.45 8.17
N ILE A 133 6.19 -7.42 6.90
CA ILE A 133 5.78 -8.41 5.89
C ILE A 133 6.12 -9.83 6.38
N ASN A 134 7.24 -10.00 7.10
CA ASN A 134 7.66 -11.26 7.70
C ASN A 134 7.02 -11.56 9.07
N GLY A 135 5.97 -10.84 9.46
CA GLY A 135 5.19 -11.11 10.67
C GLY A 135 5.80 -10.58 11.98
N MET A 136 6.90 -9.83 11.91
CA MET A 136 7.41 -9.11 13.08
C MET A 136 6.48 -7.90 13.33
N TYR A 137 6.21 -7.53 14.59
CA TYR A 137 5.35 -6.38 14.99
C TYR A 137 3.82 -6.54 14.99
N ALA A 138 3.27 -7.77 14.91
CA ALA A 138 1.82 -7.97 14.92
C ALA A 138 1.10 -7.38 16.17
N GLU A 139 1.68 -7.52 17.36
CA GLU A 139 1.09 -7.00 18.61
C GLU A 139 1.08 -5.46 18.65
N ASN A 140 2.19 -4.83 18.26
CA ASN A 140 2.31 -3.36 18.21
C ASN A 140 1.31 -2.75 17.22
N LEU A 141 1.08 -3.41 16.09
CA LEU A 141 0.15 -2.94 15.07
C LEU A 141 -1.29 -2.84 15.59
N GLU A 142 -1.76 -3.84 16.34
CA GLU A 142 -3.11 -3.83 16.91
C GLU A 142 -3.28 -2.72 17.96
N GLN A 143 -2.24 -2.43 18.75
CA GLN A 143 -2.26 -1.30 19.68
C GLN A 143 -2.38 0.03 18.93
N VAL A 144 -1.61 0.22 17.86
CA VAL A 144 -1.66 1.44 17.02
C VAL A 144 -3.03 1.62 16.39
N LYS A 145 -3.59 0.56 15.79
CA LYS A 145 -4.93 0.60 15.17
C LYS A 145 -6.01 1.00 16.17
N ARG A 146 -6.00 0.41 17.38
CA ARG A 146 -6.95 0.77 18.45
C ARG A 146 -6.80 2.22 18.89
N ALA A 147 -5.58 2.72 19.01
CA ALA A 147 -5.34 4.11 19.38
C ALA A 147 -5.94 5.06 18.33
N ILE A 148 -5.77 4.76 17.04
CA ILE A 148 -6.36 5.53 15.94
C ILE A 148 -7.89 5.45 15.96
N GLN A 149 -8.47 4.25 16.11
CA GLN A 149 -9.92 4.05 16.11
C GLN A 149 -10.64 4.78 17.26
N ASN A 150 -9.97 4.93 18.41
CA ASN A 150 -10.49 5.63 19.57
C ASN A 150 -10.21 7.14 19.56
N SER A 151 -9.62 7.66 18.48
CA SER A 151 -9.30 9.07 18.31
C SER A 151 -10.26 9.71 17.30
N ASP A 152 -10.70 10.94 17.58
CA ASP A 152 -11.44 11.75 16.60
C ASP A 152 -10.49 12.38 15.56
N GLN A 153 -9.20 12.46 15.89
CA GLN A 153 -8.18 13.08 15.08
C GLN A 153 -6.84 12.37 15.26
N VAL A 154 -6.10 12.21 14.15
CA VAL A 154 -4.72 11.73 14.12
C VAL A 154 -3.83 12.79 13.49
N LEU A 155 -2.69 13.07 14.13
CA LEU A 155 -1.66 13.95 13.60
C LEU A 155 -0.59 13.11 12.89
N ILE A 156 -0.24 13.50 11.67
CA ILE A 156 0.81 12.89 10.87
C ILE A 156 2.02 13.82 10.87
N ASP A 157 2.99 13.51 11.73
CA ASP A 157 4.31 14.14 11.65
C ASP A 157 5.05 13.61 10.41
N TRP A 158 5.81 14.49 9.76
CA TRP A 158 6.47 14.16 8.51
C TRP A 158 7.86 14.80 8.39
N ASP A 159 8.88 13.97 8.38
CA ASP A 159 10.21 14.36 7.92
C ASP A 159 10.33 14.07 6.43
N VAL A 160 10.75 15.04 5.61
CA VAL A 160 10.94 14.82 4.16
C VAL A 160 12.08 13.85 3.85
N GLU A 161 12.97 13.60 4.80
CA GLU A 161 14.00 12.57 4.68
C GLU A 161 13.48 11.21 5.15
N MET A 162 14.11 10.13 4.67
CA MET A 162 13.81 8.76 5.10
C MET A 162 15.10 7.95 5.28
N LYS A 163 15.82 8.29 6.34
CA LYS A 163 17.09 7.72 6.77
C LYS A 163 17.00 6.92 8.07
N THR A 164 15.98 7.14 8.90
CA THR A 164 15.84 6.53 10.24
C THR A 164 14.56 5.71 10.40
N GLU A 165 14.57 4.76 11.33
CA GLU A 165 13.40 3.91 11.62
C GLU A 165 12.16 4.73 12.00
N GLU A 166 12.33 5.84 12.73
CA GLU A 166 11.26 6.78 13.05
C GLU A 166 10.62 7.38 11.80
N GLN A 167 11.44 7.80 10.84
CA GLN A 167 10.97 8.40 9.59
C GLN A 167 10.23 7.37 8.71
N GLU A 168 10.69 6.11 8.69
CA GLU A 168 9.94 5.03 8.02
C GLU A 168 8.60 4.76 8.72
N TRP A 169 8.58 4.76 10.06
CA TRP A 169 7.34 4.63 10.84
C TRP A 169 6.33 5.73 10.52
N GLN A 170 6.74 6.97 10.24
CA GLN A 170 5.82 8.02 9.81
C GLN A 170 5.06 7.66 8.53
N ARG A 171 5.72 7.03 7.54
CA ARG A 171 5.07 6.57 6.28
C ARG A 171 4.07 5.44 6.59
N ILE A 172 4.52 4.46 7.38
CA ILE A 172 3.68 3.32 7.77
C ILE A 172 2.46 3.81 8.56
N PHE A 173 2.66 4.73 9.50
CA PHE A 173 1.62 5.28 10.35
C PHE A 173 0.57 6.05 9.56
N LEU A 174 0.98 6.87 8.58
CA LEU A 174 0.06 7.48 7.61
C LEU A 174 -0.77 6.41 6.90
N GLY A 175 -0.13 5.36 6.41
CA GLY A 175 -0.83 4.24 5.78
C GLY A 175 -1.86 3.58 6.69
N ILE A 176 -1.50 3.31 7.94
CA ILE A 176 -2.41 2.73 8.93
C ILE A 176 -3.59 3.67 9.19
N ALA A 177 -3.34 4.97 9.38
CA ALA A 177 -4.38 5.96 9.59
C ALA A 177 -5.36 6.05 8.40
N LEU A 178 -4.85 6.01 7.17
CA LEU A 178 -5.67 5.96 5.95
C LEU A 178 -6.53 4.70 5.89
N GLY A 179 -5.96 3.53 6.20
CA GLY A 179 -6.70 2.28 6.26
C GLY A 179 -7.80 2.30 7.33
N GLU A 180 -7.52 2.81 8.53
CA GLU A 180 -8.50 2.93 9.60
C GLU A 180 -9.59 3.98 9.32
N MET A 181 -9.28 5.06 8.58
CA MET A 181 -10.26 6.05 8.11
C MET A 181 -11.38 5.41 7.26
N THR A 182 -11.09 4.31 6.54
CA THR A 182 -12.14 3.58 5.78
C THR A 182 -13.17 2.90 6.67
N LYS A 183 -12.80 2.59 7.92
CA LYS A 183 -13.65 1.95 8.93
C LYS A 183 -14.32 2.97 9.84
N ASN A 184 -13.64 4.09 10.08
CA ASN A 184 -14.18 5.26 10.78
C ASN A 184 -14.11 6.50 9.87
N PRO A 185 -15.15 6.76 9.06
CA PRO A 185 -15.18 7.93 8.17
C PRO A 185 -15.19 9.28 8.88
N SER A 186 -15.42 9.31 10.21
CA SER A 186 -15.36 10.55 11.00
C SER A 186 -13.95 10.90 11.48
N LEU A 187 -12.99 9.98 11.33
CA LEU A 187 -11.59 10.20 11.70
C LEU A 187 -10.98 11.32 10.85
N LYS A 188 -10.44 12.34 11.53
CA LYS A 188 -9.73 13.45 10.87
C LYS A 188 -8.24 13.16 10.84
N ILE A 189 -7.64 13.14 9.65
CA ILE A 189 -6.18 13.07 9.48
C ILE A 189 -5.68 14.48 9.22
N LYS A 190 -4.70 14.93 10.02
CA LYS A 190 -4.10 16.27 9.89
C LYS A 190 -2.60 16.21 9.83
N LEU A 191 -2.01 17.22 9.21
CA LEU A 191 -0.57 17.38 9.21
C LEU A 191 -0.10 17.88 10.57
N GLY A 192 0.87 17.18 11.16
CA GLY A 192 1.55 17.56 12.39
C GLY A 192 2.81 18.38 12.10
N ASN A 193 3.89 18.06 12.80
CA ASN A 193 5.19 18.67 12.62
C ASN A 193 5.81 18.24 11.30
N VAL A 194 6.36 19.21 10.55
CA VAL A 194 7.11 18.95 9.32
C VAL A 194 8.57 19.30 9.51
N VAL A 195 9.45 18.35 9.19
CA VAL A 195 10.90 18.54 9.19
C VAL A 195 11.41 18.53 7.74
N GLY A 196 12.20 19.56 7.40
CA GLY A 196 12.75 19.76 6.05
C GLY A 196 11.85 20.57 5.12
N ILE A 197 12.17 20.55 3.82
CA ILE A 197 11.53 21.41 2.80
C ILE A 197 10.75 20.53 1.82
N ASP A 198 9.43 20.74 1.76
CA ASP A 198 8.55 20.10 0.77
C ASP A 198 8.82 20.70 -0.64
N PRO A 199 9.28 19.90 -1.61
CA PRO A 199 9.54 20.41 -2.96
C PRO A 199 8.24 20.85 -3.65
N PRO A 200 8.08 22.11 -4.07
CA PRO A 200 6.84 22.62 -4.65
C PRO A 200 6.46 21.92 -5.97
N GLU A 201 7.44 21.49 -6.75
CA GLU A 201 7.27 20.89 -8.07
C GLU A 201 7.06 19.37 -8.10
N LYS A 202 7.13 18.69 -6.94
CA LYS A 202 6.98 17.23 -6.85
C LYS A 202 5.76 16.84 -6.03
N LYS A 203 5.19 15.68 -6.34
CA LYS A 203 4.18 15.04 -5.48
C LYS A 203 4.82 14.70 -4.12
N SER A 204 4.08 14.88 -3.03
CA SER A 204 4.56 14.59 -1.69
C SER A 204 3.41 14.24 -0.76
N TYR A 205 3.69 13.43 0.26
CA TYR A 205 2.67 13.06 1.25
C TYR A 205 2.25 14.24 2.13
N ILE A 206 3.08 15.28 2.27
CA ILE A 206 2.67 16.55 2.89
C ILE A 206 1.49 17.17 2.11
N LYS A 207 1.56 17.19 0.78
CA LYS A 207 0.46 17.68 -0.07
C LYS A 207 -0.76 16.76 -0.01
N VAL A 208 -0.56 15.45 0.03
CA VAL A 208 -1.64 14.47 0.19
C VAL A 208 -2.40 14.71 1.51
N VAL A 209 -1.69 14.84 2.64
CA VAL A 209 -2.33 15.05 3.95
C VAL A 209 -3.07 16.39 3.99
N LYS A 210 -2.50 17.47 3.43
CA LYS A 210 -3.17 18.77 3.33
C LYS A 210 -4.45 18.72 2.49
N GLU A 211 -4.46 17.95 1.40
CA GLU A 211 -5.64 17.74 0.55
C GLU A 211 -6.70 16.88 1.24
N ILE A 212 -6.30 15.93 2.10
CA ILE A 212 -7.24 15.19 2.96
C ILE A 212 -7.87 16.12 4.00
N GLU A 213 -7.06 16.96 4.65
CA GLU A 213 -7.53 17.87 5.71
C GLU A 213 -8.50 18.94 5.21
N SER A 214 -8.42 19.34 3.93
CA SER A 214 -9.26 20.39 3.35
C SER A 214 -10.65 19.91 2.91
N ARG A 215 -10.92 18.61 2.94
CA ARG A 215 -12.16 17.97 2.49
C ARG A 215 -13.07 17.61 3.67
#